data_AF-E6UCB7-F1
#
_entry.id   AF-E6UCB7-F1
#
_cell.length_a   1.000
_cell.length_b   1.000
_cell.length_c   1.000
_cell.angle_alpha   90.00
_cell.angle_beta   90.00
_cell.angle_gamma   90.00
#
_symmetry.space_group_name_H-M   'P 1'
#
loop_
_entity.id
_entity.type
_entity.pdbx_description
1 polymer ?
#
loop_
_entity_poly.entity_id
_entity_poly.type
_entity_poly.pdbx_seq_one_letter_code
_entity_poly.pdbx_strand_id
1 'polypeptide(L)'
;MDNNELAEIIGEAFLWDIVSEYVEKDFENIKEELRHLIYTEKTTVEKIARAEVHESDEFIVTDFEEQNGHLTLNFEMPAIINAIGENNEYLFRVTTYCTGTVRIPDAESYDWDSLDFDNMNRLDILTHSDLAEILTLHYKDTEADDLTVI
;
A
#
# COMPACT_ATOMS: atom_id res chain seq x y z
N MET A 1 16.16 -15.97 12.50
CA MET A 1 15.83 -15.57 11.12
C MET A 1 16.90 -14.63 10.61
N ASP A 2 17.35 -14.77 9.36
CA ASP A 2 18.22 -13.77 8.73
C ASP A 2 17.40 -12.67 8.03
N ASN A 3 18.03 -11.57 7.60
CA ASN A 3 17.29 -10.44 7.04
C ASN A 3 16.60 -10.72 5.70
N ASN A 4 17.10 -11.68 4.90
CA ASN A 4 16.41 -12.05 3.65
C ASN A 4 15.12 -12.79 4.00
N GLU A 5 15.22 -13.77 4.91
CA GLU A 5 14.09 -14.56 5.39
C GLU A 5 13.05 -13.65 6.09
N LEU A 6 13.52 -12.67 6.88
CA LEU A 6 12.64 -11.67 7.48
C LEU A 6 11.95 -10.81 6.44
N ALA A 7 12.69 -10.29 5.45
CA ALA A 7 12.16 -9.43 4.40
C ALA A 7 11.08 -10.13 3.55
N GLU A 8 11.27 -11.41 3.23
CA GLU A 8 10.28 -12.22 2.53
C GLU A 8 9.01 -12.40 3.39
N ILE A 9 9.16 -12.83 4.66
CA ILE A 9 8.02 -13.09 5.56
C ILE A 9 7.20 -11.83 5.82
N ILE A 10 7.87 -10.73 6.19
CA ILE A 10 7.15 -9.48 6.49
C ILE A 10 6.58 -8.84 5.24
N GLY A 11 7.20 -9.03 4.07
CA GLY A 11 6.75 -8.43 2.82
C GLY A 11 5.30 -8.81 2.52
N GLU A 12 5.04 -10.11 2.43
CA GLU A 12 3.71 -10.63 2.10
C GLU A 12 2.76 -10.62 3.30
N ALA A 13 3.22 -11.05 4.48
CA ALA A 13 2.32 -11.31 5.60
C ALA A 13 1.98 -10.05 6.43
N PHE A 14 2.77 -8.98 6.32
CA PHE A 14 2.64 -7.80 7.18
C PHE A 14 2.59 -6.49 6.38
N LEU A 15 3.59 -6.23 5.55
CA LEU A 15 3.75 -4.96 4.84
C LEU A 15 2.67 -4.72 3.80
N TRP A 16 2.15 -5.79 3.18
CA TRP A 16 0.98 -5.71 2.31
C TRP A 16 -0.19 -4.96 2.96
N ASP A 17 -0.59 -5.33 4.18
CA ASP A 17 -1.70 -4.71 4.88
C ASP A 17 -1.35 -3.30 5.39
N ILE A 18 -0.12 -3.09 5.87
CA ILE A 18 0.34 -1.76 6.34
C ILE A 18 0.35 -0.75 5.19
N VAL A 19 0.90 -1.13 4.03
CA VAL A 19 0.97 -0.26 2.85
C VAL A 19 -0.41 -0.07 2.24
N SER A 20 -1.24 -1.12 2.19
CA SER A 20 -2.63 -0.99 1.72
C SER A 20 -3.42 0.02 2.56
N GLU A 21 -3.34 -0.06 3.88
CA GLU A 21 -4.00 0.89 4.79
C GLU A 21 -3.50 2.33 4.59
N TYR A 22 -2.21 2.51 4.30
CA TYR A 22 -1.67 3.82 3.98
C TYR A 22 -2.24 4.34 2.65
N VAL A 23 -2.22 3.52 1.59
CA VAL A 23 -2.76 3.88 0.28
C VAL A 23 -4.25 4.26 0.36
N GLU A 24 -5.04 3.52 1.13
CA GLU A 24 -6.46 3.82 1.35
C GLU A 24 -6.71 5.20 2.01
N LYS A 25 -5.79 5.63 2.88
CA LYS A 25 -5.80 6.96 3.52
C LYS A 25 -5.21 8.05 2.63
N ASP A 26 -4.43 7.68 1.61
CA ASP A 26 -3.71 8.58 0.72
C ASP A 26 -4.50 8.95 -0.54
N PHE A 27 -5.83 8.96 -0.44
CA PHE A 27 -6.74 9.22 -1.57
C PHE A 27 -6.58 10.60 -2.22
N GLU A 28 -5.96 11.57 -1.53
CA GLU A 28 -5.65 12.87 -2.13
C GLU A 28 -4.53 12.77 -3.18
N ASN A 29 -3.48 11.98 -2.95
CA ASN A 29 -2.47 11.74 -3.99
C ASN A 29 -3.04 10.88 -5.13
N ILE A 30 -3.94 9.94 -4.83
CA ILE A 30 -4.69 9.22 -5.89
C ILE A 30 -5.45 10.21 -6.77
N LYS A 31 -6.13 11.23 -6.20
CA LYS A 31 -6.75 12.29 -7.00
C LYS A 31 -5.74 13.03 -7.86
N GLU A 32 -4.58 13.37 -7.32
CA GLU A 32 -3.51 14.05 -8.08
C GLU A 32 -3.07 13.24 -9.29
N GLU A 33 -2.85 11.94 -9.13
CA GLU A 33 -2.53 11.04 -10.24
C GLU A 33 -3.63 10.99 -11.30
N LEU A 34 -4.89 10.82 -10.87
CA LEU A 34 -6.03 10.78 -11.78
C LEU A 34 -6.22 12.09 -12.54
N ARG A 35 -5.94 13.26 -11.94
CA ARG A 35 -6.01 14.57 -12.61
C ARG A 35 -5.02 14.69 -13.78
N HIS A 36 -3.93 13.94 -13.76
CA HIS A 36 -2.95 13.91 -14.85
C HIS A 36 -3.38 13.04 -16.03
N LEU A 37 -4.35 12.13 -15.84
CA LEU A 37 -4.89 11.30 -16.90
C LEU A 37 -5.84 12.13 -17.78
N ILE A 38 -5.51 12.24 -19.06
CA ILE A 38 -6.25 13.09 -20.01
C ILE A 38 -7.71 12.65 -20.25
N TYR A 39 -8.04 11.40 -19.92
CA TYR A 39 -9.33 10.78 -20.20
C TYR A 39 -10.26 10.69 -18.99
N THR A 40 -9.83 11.14 -17.81
CA THR A 40 -10.68 11.14 -16.60
C THR A 40 -11.48 12.44 -16.48
N GLU A 41 -12.73 12.37 -16.03
CA GLU A 41 -13.54 13.57 -15.79
C GLU A 41 -13.13 14.22 -14.46
N LYS A 42 -12.51 15.40 -14.52
CA LYS A 42 -11.97 16.09 -13.33
C LYS A 42 -13.01 16.33 -12.23
N THR A 43 -14.24 16.67 -12.60
CA THR A 43 -15.37 16.86 -11.67
C THR A 43 -15.72 15.56 -10.94
N THR A 44 -15.51 14.40 -11.55
CA THR A 44 -15.70 13.09 -10.94
C THR A 44 -14.52 12.75 -10.02
N VAL A 45 -13.29 13.09 -10.41
CA VAL A 45 -12.10 12.97 -9.53
C VAL A 45 -12.26 13.76 -8.23
N GLU A 46 -12.80 14.99 -8.29
CA GLU A 46 -13.02 15.79 -7.08
C GLU A 46 -14.07 15.20 -6.11
N LYS A 47 -14.93 14.28 -6.57
CA LYS A 47 -15.93 13.62 -5.71
C LYS A 47 -15.34 12.46 -4.89
N ILE A 48 -14.12 12.03 -5.19
CA ILE A 48 -13.47 10.95 -4.44
C ILE A 48 -13.36 11.37 -2.97
N ALA A 49 -13.88 10.53 -2.07
CA ALA A 49 -13.89 10.78 -0.64
C ALA A 49 -13.07 9.74 0.14
N ARG A 50 -12.81 8.58 -0.46
CA ARG A 50 -12.03 7.49 0.11
C ARG A 50 -11.52 6.55 -0.98
N ALA A 51 -10.55 5.72 -0.62
CA ALA A 51 -10.03 4.64 -1.44
C ALA A 51 -10.12 3.31 -0.69
N GLU A 52 -10.25 2.21 -1.42
CA GLU A 52 -10.16 0.84 -0.91
C GLU A 52 -9.21 0.06 -1.81
N VAL A 53 -8.14 -0.51 -1.24
CA VAL A 53 -7.29 -1.45 -1.96
C VAL A 53 -8.05 -2.77 -2.03
N HIS A 54 -8.47 -3.15 -3.24
CA HIS A 54 -9.32 -4.32 -3.44
C HIS A 54 -8.51 -5.60 -3.62
N GLU A 55 -7.43 -5.49 -4.39
CA GLU A 55 -6.63 -6.63 -4.80
C GLU A 55 -5.20 -6.18 -5.13
N SER A 56 -4.27 -7.09 -4.92
CA SER A 56 -2.95 -7.10 -5.52
C SER A 56 -2.54 -8.52 -5.83
N ASP A 57 -1.71 -8.63 -6.85
CA ASP A 57 -1.09 -9.88 -7.22
C ASP A 57 -0.02 -10.30 -6.20
N GLU A 58 0.77 -9.35 -5.66
CA GLU A 58 1.94 -9.64 -4.82
C GLU A 58 2.49 -8.37 -4.13
N PHE A 59 3.12 -8.53 -2.96
CA PHE A 59 4.00 -7.50 -2.38
C PHE A 59 5.47 -7.89 -2.61
N ILE A 60 6.17 -7.14 -3.46
CA ILE A 60 7.52 -7.50 -3.91
C ILE A 60 8.52 -6.62 -3.17
N VAL A 61 9.37 -7.23 -2.33
CA VAL A 61 10.57 -6.56 -1.81
C VAL A 61 11.65 -6.58 -2.89
N THR A 62 12.01 -5.40 -3.41
CA THR A 62 12.95 -5.25 -4.53
C THR A 62 14.40 -5.07 -4.10
N ASP A 63 14.61 -4.49 -2.91
CA ASP A 63 15.93 -4.27 -2.33
C ASP A 63 15.80 -4.05 -0.82
N PHE A 64 16.86 -4.30 -0.06
CA PHE A 64 16.88 -4.00 1.36
C PHE A 64 18.29 -3.68 1.88
N GLU A 65 18.33 -2.81 2.89
CA GLU A 65 19.56 -2.42 3.58
C GLU A 65 19.33 -2.46 5.09
N GLU A 66 20.33 -2.98 5.82
CA GLU A 66 20.39 -2.85 7.27
C GLU A 66 21.43 -1.80 7.66
N GLN A 67 21.00 -0.80 8.42
CA GLN A 67 21.90 0.22 8.95
C GLN A 67 21.51 0.61 10.38
N ASN A 68 22.46 0.46 11.32
CA ASN A 68 22.28 0.80 12.74
C ASN A 68 21.06 0.10 13.38
N GLY A 69 20.80 -1.17 13.01
CA GLY A 69 19.65 -1.93 13.51
C GLY A 69 18.31 -1.59 12.85
N HIS A 70 18.27 -0.62 11.92
CA HIS A 70 17.09 -0.36 11.10
C HIS A 70 17.15 -1.19 9.82
N LEU A 71 16.05 -1.89 9.51
CA LEU A 71 15.86 -2.54 8.23
C LEU A 71 15.07 -1.61 7.31
N THR A 72 15.65 -1.22 6.17
CA THR A 72 14.99 -0.41 5.16
C THR A 72 14.72 -1.25 3.93
N LEU A 73 13.48 -1.23 3.43
CA LEU A 73 12.97 -2.09 2.37
C LEU A 73 12.44 -1.22 1.25
N ASN A 74 12.89 -1.47 0.02
CA ASN A 74 12.25 -0.93 -1.17
C ASN A 74 11.23 -1.94 -1.68
N PHE A 75 10.05 -1.47 -2.04
CA PHE A 75 8.96 -2.35 -2.45
C PHE A 75 8.30 -1.91 -3.75
N GLU A 76 7.70 -2.90 -4.41
CA GLU A 76 6.73 -2.73 -5.47
C GLU A 76 5.47 -3.52 -5.12
N MET A 77 4.32 -2.90 -5.36
CA MET A 77 3.03 -3.40 -4.95
C MET A 77 2.01 -3.05 -6.05
N PRO A 78 1.81 -3.92 -7.06
CA PRO A 78 0.75 -3.74 -8.05
C PRO A 78 -0.59 -3.71 -7.31
N ALA A 79 -1.44 -2.72 -7.55
CA ALA A 79 -2.65 -2.52 -6.77
C ALA A 79 -3.84 -2.17 -7.66
N ILE A 80 -4.98 -2.77 -7.33
CA ILE A 80 -6.30 -2.36 -7.82
C ILE A 80 -6.99 -1.59 -6.70
N ILE A 81 -7.24 -0.30 -6.92
CA ILE A 81 -7.82 0.60 -5.95
C ILE A 81 -9.19 1.06 -6.44
N ASN A 82 -10.20 0.90 -5.60
CA ASN A 82 -11.52 1.49 -5.83
C ASN A 82 -11.55 2.90 -5.24
N ALA A 83 -11.72 3.91 -6.10
CA ALA A 83 -11.95 5.28 -5.66
C ALA A 83 -13.45 5.53 -5.50
N ILE A 84 -13.87 5.91 -4.29
CA ILE A 84 -15.26 5.90 -3.86
C ILE A 84 -15.70 7.31 -3.45
N GLY A 85 -16.90 7.71 -3.88
CA GLY A 85 -17.51 9.00 -3.55
C GLY A 85 -18.17 9.06 -2.17
N GLU A 86 -18.61 10.25 -1.78
CA GLU A 86 -19.28 10.48 -0.48
C GLU A 86 -20.57 9.67 -0.30
N ASN A 87 -21.26 9.30 -1.39
CA ASN A 87 -22.48 8.51 -1.34
C ASN A 87 -22.22 7.00 -1.43
N ASN A 88 -20.97 6.56 -1.27
CA ASN A 88 -20.50 5.18 -1.45
C ASN A 88 -20.67 4.65 -2.90
N GLU A 89 -20.72 5.54 -3.88
CA GLU A 89 -20.64 5.18 -5.28
C GLU A 89 -19.20 4.89 -5.70
N TYR A 90 -18.98 3.81 -6.45
CA TYR A 90 -17.70 3.54 -7.10
C TYR A 90 -17.54 4.49 -8.28
N LEU A 91 -16.51 5.35 -8.23
CA LEU A 91 -16.25 6.36 -9.26
C LEU A 91 -15.23 5.85 -10.26
N PHE A 92 -14.12 5.29 -9.77
CA PHE A 92 -13.06 4.75 -10.59
C PHE A 92 -12.57 3.41 -10.04
N ARG A 93 -12.18 2.52 -10.94
CA ARG A 93 -11.26 1.44 -10.64
C ARG A 93 -9.89 1.84 -11.16
N VAL A 94 -8.93 1.99 -10.25
CA VAL A 94 -7.58 2.44 -10.54
C VAL A 94 -6.65 1.24 -10.53
N THR A 95 -5.88 1.06 -11.59
CA THR A 95 -4.79 0.07 -11.65
C THR A 95 -3.48 0.83 -11.60
N THR A 96 -2.59 0.50 -10.67
CA THR A 96 -1.33 1.23 -10.46
C THR A 96 -0.25 0.32 -9.87
N TYR A 97 1.01 0.74 -9.97
CA TYR A 97 2.12 0.18 -9.21
C TYR A 97 2.48 1.12 -8.08
N CYS A 98 2.16 0.74 -6.84
CA CYS A 98 2.65 1.43 -5.66
C CYS A 98 4.11 1.04 -5.43
N THR A 99 5.02 2.01 -5.46
CA THR A 99 6.44 1.78 -5.18
C THR A 99 6.91 2.72 -4.09
N GLY A 100 7.79 2.26 -3.22
CA GLY A 100 8.19 3.08 -2.09
C GLY A 100 9.26 2.45 -1.21
N THR A 101 9.46 3.09 -0.07
CA THR A 101 10.43 2.66 0.93
C THR A 101 9.75 2.58 2.29
N VAL A 102 9.91 1.44 2.97
CA VAL A 102 9.50 1.22 4.35
C VAL A 102 10.73 1.06 5.22
N ARG A 103 10.66 1.58 6.44
CA ARG A 103 11.66 1.38 7.49
C ARG A 103 11.05 0.64 8.66
N ILE A 104 11.74 -0.39 9.11
CA ILE A 104 11.45 -1.09 10.36
C ILE A 104 12.56 -0.72 11.34
N PRO A 105 12.25 0.11 12.35
CA PRO A 105 13.26 0.53 13.31
C PRO A 105 13.61 -0.62 14.27
N ASP A 106 14.89 -0.77 14.63
CA ASP A 106 15.36 -1.76 15.61
C ASP A 106 14.86 -3.19 15.32
N ALA A 107 14.90 -3.60 14.04
CA ALA A 107 14.30 -4.83 13.55
C ALA A 107 14.80 -6.09 14.29
N GLU A 108 16.07 -6.13 14.70
CA GLU A 108 16.66 -7.24 15.47
C GLU A 108 16.09 -7.36 16.90
N SER A 109 15.45 -6.32 17.42
CA SER A 109 14.93 -6.31 18.80
C SER A 109 13.53 -6.92 18.93
N TYR A 110 12.83 -7.14 17.82
CA TYR A 110 11.48 -7.70 17.81
C TYR A 110 11.51 -9.23 17.77
N ASP A 111 10.53 -9.83 18.47
CA ASP A 111 10.32 -11.27 18.47
C ASP A 111 9.43 -11.69 17.29
N TRP A 112 9.98 -11.61 16.08
CA TRP A 112 9.26 -11.92 14.84
C TRP A 112 8.72 -13.34 14.81
N ASP A 113 9.43 -14.31 15.38
CA ASP A 113 9.00 -15.72 15.45
C ASP A 113 7.72 -15.90 16.27
N SER A 114 7.42 -14.97 17.18
CA SER A 114 6.17 -14.96 17.97
C SER A 114 4.99 -14.30 17.25
N LEU A 115 5.26 -13.51 16.20
CA LEU A 115 4.27 -12.77 15.43
C LEU A 115 3.87 -13.59 14.19
N ASP A 116 2.81 -14.37 14.35
CA ASP A 116 2.27 -15.25 13.30
C ASP A 116 1.37 -14.47 12.32
N PHE A 117 1.96 -13.53 11.58
CA PHE A 117 1.23 -12.63 10.68
C PHE A 117 0.42 -13.37 9.61
N ASP A 118 0.91 -14.51 9.11
CA ASP A 118 0.23 -15.35 8.13
C ASP A 118 -1.16 -15.83 8.59
N ASN A 119 -1.34 -15.97 9.92
CA ASN A 119 -2.60 -16.42 10.51
C ASN A 119 -3.39 -15.28 11.18
N MET A 120 -2.85 -14.06 11.22
CA MET A 120 -3.56 -12.90 11.71
C MET A 120 -4.55 -12.40 10.66
N ASN A 121 -5.68 -11.86 11.11
CA ASN A 121 -6.52 -11.08 10.21
C ASN A 121 -5.96 -9.66 10.07
N ARG A 122 -6.37 -8.96 9.02
CA ARG A 122 -5.94 -7.57 8.75
C ARG A 122 -6.08 -6.65 9.95
N LEU A 123 -7.16 -6.74 10.74
CA LEU A 123 -7.36 -5.85 11.89
C LEU A 123 -6.27 -6.06 12.96
N ASP A 124 -5.93 -7.32 13.24
CA ASP A 124 -4.87 -7.67 14.19
C ASP A 124 -3.50 -7.22 13.66
N ILE A 125 -3.21 -7.44 12.38
CA ILE A 125 -1.98 -6.96 11.71
C ILE A 125 -1.82 -5.44 11.88
N LEU A 126 -2.89 -4.67 11.63
CA LEU A 126 -2.85 -3.22 11.72
C LEU A 126 -2.61 -2.69 13.15
N THR A 127 -2.83 -3.50 14.20
CA THR A 127 -2.45 -3.13 15.57
C THR A 127 -0.93 -3.04 15.78
N HIS A 128 -0.16 -3.61 14.85
CA HIS A 128 1.30 -3.59 14.80
C HIS A 128 1.85 -2.60 13.77
N SER A 129 1.01 -1.71 13.23
CA SER A 129 1.43 -0.72 12.23
C SER A 129 2.56 0.21 12.69
N ASP A 130 2.82 0.32 13.99
CA ASP A 130 3.94 1.07 14.57
C ASP A 130 5.30 0.40 14.35
N LEU A 131 5.35 -0.88 13.99
CA LEU A 131 6.58 -1.60 13.67
C LEU A 131 7.18 -1.19 12.31
N ALA A 132 6.41 -0.54 11.44
CA ALA A 132 6.84 -0.12 10.11
C ALA A 132 6.49 1.34 9.84
N GLU A 133 7.44 2.08 9.29
CA GLU A 133 7.30 3.46 8.88
C GLU A 133 7.41 3.56 7.36
N ILE A 134 6.33 3.99 6.70
CA ILE A 134 6.36 4.29 5.27
C ILE A 134 7.06 5.64 5.08
N LEU A 135 8.26 5.62 4.52
CA LEU A 135 9.08 6.81 4.28
C LEU A 135 8.67 7.52 2.99
N THR A 136 8.40 6.73 1.94
CA THR A 136 8.01 7.21 0.62
C THR A 136 6.99 6.26 0.01
N LEU A 137 6.06 6.81 -0.75
CA LEU A 137 5.13 6.07 -1.60
C LEU A 137 4.87 6.86 -2.87
N HIS A 138 4.92 6.18 -4.00
CA HIS A 138 4.71 6.72 -5.32
C HIS A 138 3.81 5.79 -6.12
N TYR A 139 2.90 6.38 -6.87
CA TYR A 139 2.04 5.69 -7.82
C TYR A 139 2.70 5.75 -9.21
N LYS A 140 2.83 4.61 -9.86
CA LYS A 140 3.42 4.49 -11.20
C LYS A 140 2.47 3.78 -12.14
N ASP A 141 2.59 4.11 -13.43
CA ASP A 141 1.83 3.50 -14.51
C ASP A 141 0.32 3.43 -14.21
N THR A 142 -0.20 4.52 -13.64
CA THR A 142 -1.58 4.63 -13.17
C THR A 142 -2.54 4.70 -14.36
N GLU A 143 -3.49 3.78 -14.38
CA GLU A 143 -4.63 3.75 -15.29
C GLU A 143 -5.94 3.75 -14.50
N ALA A 144 -7.03 4.21 -15.12
CA ALA A 144 -8.33 4.24 -14.46
C ALA A 144 -9.49 3.91 -15.41
N ASP A 145 -10.38 3.04 -14.95
CA ASP A 145 -11.68 2.82 -15.56
C ASP A 145 -12.73 3.74 -14.89
N ASP A 146 -13.43 4.55 -15.68
CA ASP A 146 -14.56 5.35 -15.20
C ASP A 146 -15.81 4.47 -15.04
N LEU A 147 -16.26 4.30 -13.80
CA LEU A 147 -17.38 3.43 -13.43
C LEU A 147 -18.71 4.18 -13.40
N THR A 148 -18.73 5.47 -13.72
CA THR A 148 -19.95 6.29 -13.75
C THR A 148 -20.66 6.24 -15.11
N VAL A 149 -19.97 5.76 -16.14
CA VAL A 149 -20.47 5.61 -17.51
C VAL A 149 -20.89 4.16 -17.75
N ILE A 150 -22.00 3.75 -17.16
CA ILE A 150 -22.63 2.42 -17.36
C ILE A 150 -23.98 2.57 -18.06
#